data_AF-A0A519ID63-F1
#
_entry.id   AF-A0A519ID63-F1
#
_cell.length_a   1.000
_cell.length_b   1.000
_cell.length_c   1.000
_cell.angle_alpha   90.00
_cell.angle_beta   90.00
_cell.angle_gamma   90.00
#
_symmetry.space_group_name_H-M   'P 1'
#
loop_
_entity.id
_entity.type
_entity.pdbx_description
1 polymer ?
#
loop_
_entity_poly.entity_id
_entity_poly.type
_entity_poly.pdbx_seq_one_letter_code
_entity_poly.pdbx_strand_id
1 'polypeptide(L)'
;MRQIPLALLAPPAPSFDNFLPGGNAEALAYLNGLAPGDAPVLLWGSTGSGKTHLLQALAEHWQARGQRVAWYDAETALPWELPPRESLLLLDDCQRFDAGQQHAAFALFVESAGQGYNVVATA
;
A
#
# COMPACT_ATOMS: atom_id res chain seq x y z
N MET A 1 -5.93 32.43 -33.70
CA MET A 1 -5.19 31.44 -32.88
C MET A 1 -5.80 30.07 -33.13
N ARG A 2 -5.00 29.02 -33.36
CA ARG A 2 -5.46 27.64 -33.55
C ARG A 2 -5.01 26.82 -32.33
N GLN A 3 -5.96 26.31 -31.55
CA GLN A 3 -5.68 25.43 -30.41
C GLN A 3 -5.43 24.01 -30.93
N ILE A 4 -4.29 23.43 -30.57
CA ILE A 4 -4.01 22.01 -30.83
C ILE A 4 -4.67 21.22 -29.69
N PRO A 5 -5.51 20.21 -29.96
CA PRO A 5 -6.05 19.36 -28.92
C PRO A 5 -4.92 18.63 -28.19
N LEU A 6 -4.81 18.83 -26.88
CA LEU A 6 -3.94 18.02 -26.04
C LEU A 6 -4.61 16.65 -25.88
N ALA A 7 -4.00 15.61 -26.43
CA ALA A 7 -4.44 14.24 -26.18
C ALA A 7 -4.14 13.90 -24.72
N LEU A 8 -5.13 14.11 -23.84
CA LEU A 8 -5.07 13.69 -22.46
C LEU A 8 -5.24 12.17 -22.42
N LEU A 9 -4.12 11.45 -22.38
CA LEU A 9 -4.12 10.03 -22.06
C LEU A 9 -4.38 9.87 -20.56
N ALA A 10 -4.99 8.74 -20.17
CA ALA A 10 -5.05 8.37 -18.76
C ALA A 10 -3.62 8.28 -18.20
N PRO A 11 -3.38 8.76 -16.97
CA PRO A 11 -2.09 8.58 -16.33
C PRO A 11 -1.76 7.08 -16.20
N PRO A 12 -0.48 6.69 -16.29
CA PRO A 12 -0.08 5.31 -16.09
C PRO A 12 -0.44 4.84 -14.68
N ALA A 13 -0.62 3.53 -14.51
CA ALA A 13 -0.81 2.93 -13.20
C ALA A 13 0.40 3.23 -12.29
N PRO A 14 0.18 3.49 -10.99
CA PRO A 14 1.27 3.72 -10.03
C PRO A 14 2.19 2.50 -9.89
N SER A 15 3.47 2.70 -10.14
CA SER A 15 4.52 1.67 -10.05
C SER A 15 5.77 2.26 -9.38
N PHE A 16 6.72 1.41 -8.99
CA PHE A 16 8.00 1.90 -8.47
C PHE A 16 8.80 2.65 -9.54
N ASP A 17 8.69 2.26 -10.81
CA ASP A 17 9.43 2.87 -11.93
C ASP A 17 8.99 4.30 -12.25
N ASN A 18 7.74 4.65 -11.93
CA ASN A 18 7.19 5.99 -12.14
C ASN A 18 7.04 6.80 -10.82
N PHE A 19 7.63 6.32 -9.73
CA PHE A 19 7.74 7.06 -8.48
C PHE A 19 9.02 7.89 -8.46
N LEU A 20 8.93 9.17 -8.08
CA LEU A 20 10.09 10.06 -7.96
C LEU A 20 10.54 10.11 -6.48
N PRO A 21 11.62 9.41 -6.10
CA PRO A 21 11.98 9.27 -4.69
C PRO A 21 12.39 10.59 -4.03
N GLY A 22 13.06 11.49 -4.75
CA GLY A 22 13.65 12.68 -4.13
C GLY A 22 14.54 12.29 -2.95
N GLY A 23 14.25 12.80 -1.76
CA GLY A 23 14.93 12.43 -0.50
C GLY A 23 14.54 11.05 0.06
N ASN A 24 13.54 10.37 -0.48
CA ASN A 24 13.00 9.10 0.03
C ASN A 24 13.60 7.86 -0.65
N ALA A 25 14.81 7.97 -1.19
CA ALA A 25 15.46 6.87 -1.93
C ALA A 25 15.62 5.60 -1.08
N GLU A 26 15.93 5.75 0.21
CA GLU A 26 16.06 4.62 1.14
C GLU A 26 14.72 3.93 1.40
N ALA A 27 13.64 4.69 1.61
CA ALA A 27 12.31 4.13 1.78
C ALA A 27 11.83 3.38 0.53
N LEU A 28 12.08 3.95 -0.66
CA LEU A 28 11.78 3.27 -1.93
C LEU A 28 12.59 1.98 -2.08
N ALA A 29 13.90 2.02 -1.79
CA ALA A 29 14.76 0.85 -1.88
C ALA A 29 14.33 -0.26 -0.93
N TYR A 30 13.94 0.10 0.31
CA TYR A 30 13.41 -0.85 1.29
C TYR A 30 12.12 -1.52 0.80
N LEU A 31 11.15 -0.75 0.29
CA LEU A 31 9.89 -1.30 -0.22
C LEU A 31 10.09 -2.19 -1.45
N ASN A 32 11.03 -1.85 -2.33
CA ASN A 32 11.36 -2.67 -3.50
C ASN A 32 12.06 -3.99 -3.13
N GLY A 33 12.75 -4.02 -1.99
CA GLY A 33 13.41 -5.22 -1.45
C GLY A 33 12.55 -6.03 -0.49
N LEU A 34 11.34 -5.56 -0.15
CA LEU A 34 10.48 -6.18 0.86
C LEU A 34 10.06 -7.60 0.43
N ALA A 35 10.33 -8.57 1.30
CA ALA A 35 10.09 -9.98 1.06
C ALA A 35 9.18 -10.62 2.13
N PRO A 36 8.55 -11.77 1.82
CA PRO A 36 7.81 -12.56 2.80
C PRO A 36 8.59 -12.79 4.10
N GLY A 37 8.00 -12.41 5.24
CA GLY A 37 8.57 -12.59 6.57
C GLY A 37 9.36 -11.40 7.11
N ASP A 38 9.61 -10.36 6.31
CA ASP A 38 10.18 -9.10 6.79
C ASP A 38 9.27 -8.39 7.80
N ALA A 39 9.88 -7.50 8.59
CA ALA A 39 9.17 -6.74 9.62
C ALA A 39 8.08 -5.82 9.04
N PRO A 40 6.97 -5.58 9.78
CA PRO A 40 5.95 -4.62 9.40
C PRO A 40 6.50 -3.21 9.17
N VAL A 41 5.89 -2.48 8.23
CA VAL A 41 6.33 -1.16 7.79
C VAL A 41 5.23 -0.12 8.02
N LEU A 42 5.59 1.02 8.58
CA LEU A 42 4.74 2.21 8.61
C LEU A 42 5.41 3.33 7.82
N LEU A 43 4.76 3.74 6.72
CA LEU A 43 5.16 4.90 5.94
C LEU A 43 4.39 6.13 6.44
N TRP A 44 5.09 7.19 6.81
CA TRP A 44 4.48 8.41 7.30
C TRP A 44 4.99 9.61 6.53
N GLY A 45 4.18 10.66 6.43
CA GLY A 45 4.57 11.90 5.79
C GLY A 45 3.38 12.79 5.45
N SER A 46 3.66 14.00 4.97
CA SER A 46 2.61 14.95 4.59
C SER A 46 1.71 14.43 3.47
N THR A 47 0.49 14.96 3.38
CA THR A 47 -0.39 14.76 2.22
C THR A 47 0.34 15.07 0.92
N GLY A 48 0.19 14.22 -0.09
CA GLY A 48 0.86 14.39 -1.39
C GLY A 48 2.30 13.86 -1.47
N SER A 49 2.82 13.20 -0.42
CA SER A 49 4.15 12.57 -0.47
C SER A 49 4.21 11.24 -1.25
N GLY A 50 3.07 10.77 -1.77
CA GLY A 50 2.99 9.56 -2.61
C GLY A 50 2.91 8.23 -1.85
N LYS A 51 2.44 8.24 -0.59
CA LYS A 51 2.24 7.02 0.22
C LYS A 51 1.32 5.98 -0.45
N THR A 52 0.13 6.39 -0.88
CA THR A 52 -0.82 5.54 -1.63
C THR A 52 -0.22 5.04 -2.95
N HIS A 53 0.56 5.88 -3.66
CA HIS A 53 1.26 5.46 -4.88
C HIS A 53 2.24 4.32 -4.58
N LEU A 54 3.04 4.44 -3.51
CA LEU A 54 3.97 3.40 -3.10
C LEU A 54 3.27 2.11 -2.66
N LEU A 55 2.15 2.20 -1.93
CA LEU A 55 1.33 1.03 -1.60
C LEU A 55 0.76 0.36 -2.85
N GLN A 56 0.25 1.12 -3.82
CA GLN A 56 -0.27 0.57 -5.08
C GLN A 56 0.83 -0.12 -5.89
N ALA A 57 2.00 0.52 -5.99
CA ALA A 57 3.18 -0.06 -6.63
C ALA A 57 3.62 -1.36 -5.93
N LEU A 58 3.61 -1.39 -4.60
CA LEU A 58 3.95 -2.58 -3.82
C LEU A 58 2.93 -3.70 -4.04
N ALA A 59 1.63 -3.38 -4.08
CA ALA A 59 0.57 -4.34 -4.37
C ALA A 59 0.79 -5.01 -5.73
N GLU A 60 1.01 -4.21 -6.78
CA GLU A 60 1.28 -4.70 -8.13
C GLU A 60 2.56 -5.55 -8.17
N HIS A 61 3.62 -5.08 -7.51
CA HIS A 61 4.90 -5.78 -7.42
C HIS A 61 4.76 -7.18 -6.80
N TRP A 62 3.97 -7.32 -5.74
CA TRP A 62 3.73 -8.60 -5.07
C TRP A 62 2.81 -9.50 -5.90
N GLN A 63 1.74 -8.95 -6.46
CA GLN A 63 0.82 -9.69 -7.33
C GLN A 63 1.52 -10.24 -8.59
N ALA A 64 2.45 -9.49 -9.17
CA ALA A 64 3.26 -9.93 -10.31
C ALA A 64 4.13 -11.17 -10.00
N ARG A 65 4.39 -11.46 -8.71
CA ARG A 65 5.11 -12.65 -8.23
C ARG A 65 4.17 -13.77 -7.77
N GLY A 66 2.87 -13.65 -8.05
CA GLY A 66 1.85 -14.64 -7.68
C GLY A 66 1.39 -14.55 -6.23
N GLN A 67 1.80 -13.52 -5.49
CA GLN A 67 1.39 -13.30 -4.10
C GLN A 67 -0.01 -12.70 -4.02
N ARG A 68 -0.68 -12.85 -2.87
CA ARG A 68 -1.98 -12.22 -2.61
C ARG A 68 -1.80 -10.95 -1.80
N VAL A 69 -2.64 -9.96 -2.08
CA VAL A 69 -2.60 -8.67 -1.41
C VAL A 69 -4.00 -8.35 -0.91
N ALA A 70 -4.10 -8.04 0.38
CA ALA A 70 -5.30 -7.48 0.99
C ALA A 70 -5.09 -5.98 1.16
N TRP A 71 -6.09 -5.18 0.80
CA TRP A 71 -6.03 -3.73 0.92
C TRP A 71 -7.26 -3.24 1.68
N TYR A 72 -7.04 -2.44 2.71
CA TYR A 72 -8.10 -1.77 3.46
C TYR A 72 -7.77 -0.30 3.67
N ASP A 73 -8.80 0.53 3.56
CA ASP A 73 -8.76 1.95 3.84
C ASP A 73 -10.04 2.39 4.57
N ALA A 74 -10.14 3.69 4.88
CA ALA A 74 -11.31 4.25 5.58
C ALA A 74 -12.62 4.14 4.77
N GLU A 75 -12.56 3.87 3.47
CA GLU A 75 -13.72 3.74 2.59
C GLU A 75 -14.18 2.28 2.47
N THR A 76 -13.37 1.33 2.95
CA THR A 76 -13.69 -0.08 2.96
C THR A 76 -14.62 -0.44 4.12
N ALA A 77 -15.82 -0.92 3.81
CA ALA A 77 -16.79 -1.34 4.82
C ALA A 77 -16.33 -2.56 5.61
N LEU A 78 -16.65 -2.61 6.90
CA LEU A 78 -16.45 -3.77 7.76
C LEU A 78 -17.45 -4.90 7.43
N PRO A 79 -17.14 -6.17 7.74
CA PRO A 79 -15.91 -6.68 8.35
C PRO A 79 -14.75 -6.82 7.36
N TRP A 80 -13.51 -6.72 7.86
CA TRP A 80 -12.30 -7.00 7.10
C TRP A 80 -11.74 -8.37 7.46
N GLU A 81 -11.19 -9.10 6.50
CA GLU A 81 -10.75 -10.49 6.67
C GLU A 81 -9.48 -10.77 5.87
N LEU A 82 -8.52 -11.49 6.43
CA LEU A 82 -7.31 -11.84 5.68
C LEU A 82 -7.63 -12.93 4.64
N PRO A 83 -7.21 -12.75 3.37
CA PRO A 83 -7.33 -13.79 2.37
C PRO A 83 -6.38 -14.97 2.70
N PRO A 84 -6.79 -16.22 2.41
CA PRO A 84 -5.94 -17.37 2.65
C PRO A 84 -4.78 -17.45 1.64
N ARG A 85 -3.61 -17.94 2.11
CA ARG A 85 -2.32 -18.17 1.41
C ARG A 85 -1.45 -16.91 1.34
N GLU A 86 -0.12 -17.12 1.39
CA GLU A 86 0.99 -16.13 1.35
C GLU A 86 0.56 -14.71 0.95
N SER A 87 0.46 -13.82 1.95
CA SER A 87 -0.19 -12.52 1.77
C SER A 87 0.59 -11.32 2.29
N LEU A 88 0.32 -10.18 1.65
CA LEU A 88 0.67 -8.82 2.07
C LEU A 88 -0.61 -8.09 2.48
N LEU A 89 -0.63 -7.58 3.72
CA LEU A 89 -1.70 -6.72 4.21
C LEU A 89 -1.28 -5.25 4.03
N LEU A 90 -2.11 -4.50 3.30
CA LEU A 90 -1.97 -3.08 3.07
C LEU A 90 -3.08 -2.32 3.80
N LEU A 91 -2.68 -1.33 4.60
CA LEU A 91 -3.57 -0.44 5.33
C LEU A 91 -3.28 1.01 4.92
N ASP A 92 -4.16 1.63 4.13
CA ASP A 92 -3.94 2.99 3.63
C ASP A 92 -4.68 4.04 4.46
N ASP A 93 -4.03 5.20 4.64
CA ASP A 93 -4.51 6.35 5.39
C ASP A 93 -5.09 5.99 6.78
N CYS A 94 -4.33 5.25 7.59
CA CYS A 94 -4.76 4.77 8.91
C CYS A 94 -5.24 5.90 9.84
N GLN A 95 -4.77 7.13 9.65
CA GLN A 95 -5.23 8.32 10.38
C GLN A 95 -6.71 8.67 10.15
N ARG A 96 -7.32 8.14 9.09
CA ARG A 96 -8.75 8.32 8.75
C ARG A 96 -9.65 7.23 9.36
N PHE A 97 -9.09 6.17 9.93
CA PHE A 97 -9.89 5.06 10.45
C PHE A 97 -10.71 5.46 11.66
N ASP A 98 -11.98 5.07 11.66
CA ASP A 98 -12.84 5.15 12.85
C ASP A 98 -12.48 4.07 13.89
N ALA A 99 -13.16 4.07 15.03
CA ALA A 99 -12.87 3.12 16.11
C ALA A 99 -13.08 1.64 15.69
N GLY A 100 -14.06 1.36 14.83
CA GLY A 100 -14.32 0.02 14.34
C GLY A 100 -13.23 -0.44 13.37
N GLN A 101 -12.82 0.43 12.47
CA GLN A 101 -11.75 0.20 11.51
C GLN A 101 -10.38 0.07 12.20
N GLN A 102 -10.10 0.88 13.22
CA GLN A 102 -8.88 0.73 14.04
C GLN A 102 -8.83 -0.63 14.75
N HIS A 103 -9.97 -1.09 15.30
CA HIS A 103 -10.06 -2.40 15.92
C HIS A 103 -9.82 -3.52 14.89
N ALA A 104 -10.43 -3.43 13.71
CA ALA A 104 -10.24 -4.40 12.63
C ALA A 104 -8.78 -4.42 12.12
N ALA A 105 -8.19 -3.24 11.88
CA ALA A 105 -6.78 -3.10 11.49
C ALA A 105 -5.84 -3.78 12.49
N PHE A 106 -6.07 -3.57 13.80
CA PHE A 106 -5.29 -4.23 14.85
C PHE A 106 -5.46 -5.76 14.85
N ALA A 107 -6.69 -6.25 14.69
CA ALA A 107 -6.96 -7.68 14.61
C ALA A 107 -6.22 -8.33 13.43
N LEU A 108 -6.31 -7.73 12.23
CA LEU A 108 -5.62 -8.24 11.04
C LEU A 108 -4.10 -8.13 11.17
N PHE A 109 -3.56 -7.10 11.83
CA PHE A 109 -2.13 -6.99 12.12
C PHE A 109 -1.63 -8.16 12.98
N VAL A 110 -2.34 -8.48 14.07
CA VAL A 110 -2.00 -9.59 14.97
C VAL A 110 -2.12 -10.93 14.24
N GLU A 111 -3.18 -11.12 13.45
CA GLU A 111 -3.37 -12.35 12.67
C GLU A 111 -2.26 -12.51 11.60
N SER A 112 -1.90 -11.42 10.90
CA SER A 112 -0.81 -11.39 9.92
C SER A 112 0.51 -11.81 10.55
N ALA A 113 0.84 -11.25 11.72
CA ALA A 113 2.05 -11.61 12.45
C ALA A 113 2.08 -13.10 12.84
N GLY A 114 0.93 -13.67 13.22
CA GLY A 114 0.81 -15.10 13.53
C GLY A 114 0.99 -16.03 12.32
N GLN A 115 0.66 -15.55 11.11
CA GLN A 115 0.79 -16.31 9.86
C GLN A 115 2.11 -16.02 9.11
N GLY A 116 2.93 -15.08 9.59
CA GLY A 116 4.15 -14.65 8.92
C GLY A 116 3.91 -13.77 7.68
N TYR A 117 2.75 -13.11 7.62
CA TYR A 117 2.40 -12.17 6.55
C TYR A 117 3.02 -10.80 6.79
N ASN A 118 3.39 -10.14 5.70
CA ASN A 118 3.92 -8.78 5.77
C ASN A 118 2.77 -7.79 5.89
N VAL A 119 3.01 -6.72 6.65
CA VAL A 119 2.07 -5.62 6.81
C VAL A 119 2.77 -4.32 6.43
N VAL A 120 2.14 -3.55 5.55
CA VAL A 120 2.57 -2.19 5.22
C VAL A 120 1.40 -1.24 5.41
N ALA A 121 1.60 -0.23 6.24
CA ALA A 121 0.59 0.76 6.58
C ALA A 121 1.07 2.18 6.24
N THR A 122 0.14 3.11 6.04
CA THR A 122 0.44 4.54 5.84
C THR A 122 -0.28 5.44 6.85
N ALA A 123 0.35 6.59 7.16
CA ALA A 123 -0.20 7.64 8.02
C ALA A 123 0.18 9.07 7.58
#